data_AF-A0A285IXH7-F1
#
_entry.id   AF-A0A285IXH7-F1
#
_cell.length_a   1.000
_cell.length_b   1.000
_cell.length_c   1.000
_cell.angle_alpha   90.00
_cell.angle_beta   90.00
_cell.angle_gamma   90.00
#
_symmetry.space_group_name_H-M   'P 1'
#
loop_
_entity.id
_entity.type
_entity.pdbx_description
1 polymer ?
#
loop_
_entity_poly.entity_id
_entity_poly.type
_entity_poly.pdbx_seq_one_letter_code
_entity_poly.pdbx_strand_id
1 'polypeptide(L)'
;MGVDLEVSRAVPSLYAARYPLSEAEVVEYVERAPDMSMAPWLTPGIDFRLIEVADGAWTRYTGGMVAMKNPDDARCRQMAAMATALDAWLMFESVQIVTVEGDRVMTRDIVMADLPYPRYYLTRDAPIEVGEWAEVVAEQADFAWETRIEARLPSGRRWIDCPPVACWTGHPSGKPVPFHLDDVSDDSVDVGQPDGLTLERMRALAAVLGGWVSDGSGKRV
;
A
#
# COMPACT_ATOMS: atom_id res chain seq x y z
N MET A 1 23.92 -2.22 -7.41
CA MET A 1 22.97 -2.82 -6.45
C MET A 1 22.14 -3.85 -7.21
N GLY A 2 21.36 -4.68 -6.53
CA GLY A 2 20.46 -5.61 -7.21
C GLY A 2 19.09 -4.97 -7.43
N VAL A 3 18.46 -5.23 -8.57
CA VAL A 3 17.14 -4.70 -8.92
C VAL A 3 16.07 -5.55 -8.24
N ASP A 4 15.21 -4.95 -7.43
CA ASP A 4 14.04 -5.62 -6.84
C ASP A 4 12.81 -5.42 -7.76
N LEU A 5 12.08 -6.51 -7.99
CA LEU A 5 10.82 -6.57 -8.75
C LEU A 5 9.69 -6.95 -7.81
N GLU A 6 8.64 -6.12 -7.77
CA GLU A 6 7.66 -6.07 -6.68
C GLU A 6 6.24 -6.19 -7.22
N VAL A 7 5.42 -7.04 -6.61
CA VAL A 7 3.98 -7.18 -6.85
C VAL A 7 3.24 -6.60 -5.64
N SER A 8 2.51 -5.50 -5.83
CA SER A 8 1.78 -4.79 -4.78
C SER A 8 0.51 -4.13 -5.33
N ARG A 9 -0.52 -3.97 -4.50
CA ARG A 9 -1.73 -3.20 -4.86
C ARG A 9 -1.53 -1.69 -4.72
N ALA A 10 -0.43 -1.26 -4.10
CA ALA A 10 -0.06 0.12 -3.92
C ALA A 10 0.98 0.60 -4.95
N VAL A 11 0.95 1.90 -5.28
CA VAL A 11 1.97 2.56 -6.12
C VAL A 11 2.38 3.89 -5.43
N PRO A 12 3.65 4.05 -4.99
CA PRO A 12 4.71 3.05 -4.92
C PRO A 12 4.39 1.90 -3.94
N SER A 13 5.16 0.82 -4.05
CA SER A 13 5.08 -0.38 -3.19
C SER A 13 5.35 -0.12 -1.70
N LEU A 14 6.00 0.99 -1.32
CA LEU A 14 6.23 1.34 0.09
C LEU A 14 4.90 1.53 0.88
N TYR A 15 3.79 1.75 0.19
CA TYR A 15 2.44 1.78 0.78
C TYR A 15 1.73 0.40 0.78
N ALA A 16 2.42 -0.71 0.50
CA ALA A 16 1.85 -2.06 0.44
C ALA A 16 1.11 -2.48 1.73
N ALA A 17 1.63 -2.10 2.89
CA ALA A 17 0.99 -2.40 4.18
C ALA A 17 -0.43 -1.82 4.30
N ARG A 18 -0.71 -0.70 3.60
CA ARG A 18 -2.01 -0.04 3.57
C ARG A 18 -2.99 -0.69 2.60
N TYR A 19 -2.47 -1.29 1.53
CA TYR A 19 -3.24 -1.95 0.48
C TYR A 19 -2.67 -3.37 0.25
N PRO A 20 -2.82 -4.30 1.20
CA PRO A 20 -2.11 -5.56 1.15
C PRO A 20 -2.65 -6.52 0.10
N LEU A 21 -1.75 -7.30 -0.50
CA LEU A 21 -2.00 -8.69 -0.81
C LEU A 21 -2.16 -9.45 0.51
N SER A 22 -3.24 -10.19 0.71
CA SER A 22 -3.35 -11.05 1.90
C SER A 22 -2.51 -12.31 1.73
N GLU A 23 -2.02 -12.88 2.84
CA GLU A 23 -1.26 -14.14 2.80
C GLU A 23 -2.10 -15.27 2.20
N ALA A 24 -3.40 -15.29 2.45
CA ALA A 24 -4.32 -16.28 1.89
C ALA A 24 -4.39 -16.21 0.34
N GLU A 25 -4.49 -15.02 -0.25
CA GLU A 25 -4.49 -14.86 -1.71
C GLU A 25 -3.15 -15.28 -2.35
N VAL A 26 -2.03 -14.96 -1.69
CA VAL A 26 -0.68 -15.34 -2.15
C VAL A 26 -0.48 -16.86 -2.04
N VAL A 27 -0.91 -17.49 -0.95
CA VAL A 27 -0.89 -18.96 -0.79
C VAL A 27 -1.79 -19.63 -1.84
N GLU A 28 -3.03 -19.18 -2.03
CA GLU A 28 -3.95 -19.72 -3.05
C GLU A 28 -3.37 -19.57 -4.47
N TYR A 29 -2.63 -18.50 -4.76
CA TYR A 29 -1.89 -18.39 -6.03
C TYR A 29 -0.76 -19.43 -6.11
N VAL A 30 0.12 -19.50 -5.11
CA VAL A 30 1.29 -20.40 -5.10
C VAL A 30 0.90 -21.87 -5.16
N GLU A 31 -0.16 -22.30 -4.44
CA GLU A 31 -0.66 -23.69 -4.49
C GLU A 31 -1.22 -24.11 -5.86
N ARG A 32 -1.49 -23.15 -6.76
CA ARG A 32 -1.92 -23.41 -8.15
C ARG A 32 -0.80 -23.25 -9.17
N ALA A 33 0.33 -22.65 -8.80
CA ALA A 33 1.48 -22.46 -9.67
C ALA A 33 2.33 -23.75 -9.66
N PRO A 34 2.45 -24.49 -10.78
CA PRO A 34 3.12 -25.80 -10.82
C PRO A 34 4.65 -25.72 -10.64
N ASP A 35 5.19 -24.50 -10.63
CA ASP A 35 6.61 -24.14 -10.58
C ASP A 35 6.97 -23.33 -9.32
N MET A 36 6.06 -23.22 -8.34
CA MET A 36 6.28 -22.55 -7.05
C MET A 36 5.92 -23.44 -5.86
N SER A 37 6.51 -23.15 -4.70
CA SER A 37 6.10 -23.71 -3.41
C SER A 37 6.28 -22.71 -2.26
N MET A 38 5.34 -22.69 -1.32
CA MET A 38 5.53 -21.97 -0.05
C MET A 38 6.59 -22.70 0.78
N ALA A 39 7.69 -22.01 1.11
CA ALA A 39 8.67 -22.57 2.04
C ALA A 39 8.04 -22.75 3.43
N PRO A 40 8.40 -23.79 4.20
CA PRO A 40 8.03 -23.88 5.61
C PRO A 40 8.54 -22.64 6.38
N TRP A 41 7.79 -22.15 7.37
CA TRP A 41 8.16 -20.97 8.17
C TRP A 41 9.54 -21.18 8.84
N LEU A 42 10.59 -20.61 8.25
CA LEU A 42 11.98 -20.96 8.54
C LEU A 42 12.44 -20.62 9.97
N THR A 43 11.87 -19.58 10.59
CA THR A 43 12.15 -19.20 11.99
C THR A 43 10.99 -18.38 12.56
N PRO A 44 10.59 -18.58 13.83
CA PRO A 44 9.72 -17.64 14.54
C PRO A 44 10.37 -16.25 14.64
N GLY A 45 9.61 -15.18 14.42
CA GLY A 45 10.13 -13.80 14.40
C GLY A 45 10.78 -13.38 13.07
N ILE A 46 10.43 -14.04 11.97
CA ILE A 46 10.69 -13.55 10.61
C ILE A 46 9.36 -13.13 9.97
N ASP A 47 9.21 -11.84 9.69
CA ASP A 47 7.98 -11.23 9.17
C ASP A 47 7.79 -11.37 7.65
N PHE A 48 8.43 -12.37 7.06
CA PHE A 48 8.27 -12.75 5.66
C PHE A 48 8.13 -14.26 5.46
N ARG A 49 7.42 -14.66 4.40
CA ARG A 49 7.48 -16.02 3.84
C ARG A 49 8.46 -16.04 2.68
N LEU A 50 9.15 -17.15 2.47
CA LEU A 50 9.78 -17.42 1.18
C LEU A 50 8.82 -18.21 0.29
N ILE A 51 8.84 -17.90 -0.99
CA ILE A 51 8.22 -18.67 -2.06
C ILE A 51 9.39 -19.19 -2.90
N GLU A 52 9.57 -20.51 -2.90
CA GLU A 52 10.56 -21.18 -3.71
C GLU A 52 10.05 -21.29 -5.15
N VAL A 53 10.95 -21.15 -6.13
CA VAL A 53 10.69 -21.38 -7.55
C VAL A 53 11.49 -22.61 -7.99
N ALA A 54 10.94 -23.39 -8.93
CA ALA A 54 11.43 -24.72 -9.31
C ALA A 54 12.89 -24.83 -9.83
N ASP A 55 13.58 -23.70 -10.02
CA ASP A 55 14.98 -23.59 -10.42
C ASP A 55 15.94 -23.22 -9.27
N GLY A 56 15.43 -23.04 -8.05
CA GLY A 56 16.18 -22.60 -6.88
C GLY A 56 16.23 -21.08 -6.69
N ALA A 57 15.57 -20.29 -7.54
CA ALA A 57 15.25 -18.90 -7.23
C ALA A 57 14.20 -18.82 -6.12
N TRP A 58 14.09 -17.64 -5.49
CA TRP A 58 13.11 -17.38 -4.44
C TRP A 58 12.52 -15.97 -4.58
N THR A 59 11.27 -15.83 -4.15
CA THR A 59 10.66 -14.54 -3.83
C THR A 59 10.34 -14.48 -2.34
N ARG A 60 10.09 -13.28 -1.82
CA ARG A 60 9.63 -13.05 -0.45
C ARG A 60 8.23 -12.44 -0.47
N TYR A 61 7.30 -12.99 0.32
CA TYR A 61 6.06 -12.30 0.67
C TYR A 61 6.25 -11.61 2.02
N THR A 62 6.05 -10.29 2.08
CA THR A 62 6.32 -9.45 3.26
C THR A 62 5.49 -8.17 3.18
N GLY A 63 4.95 -7.67 4.30
CA GLY A 63 4.29 -6.36 4.37
C GLY A 63 3.16 -6.11 3.36
N GLY A 64 2.46 -7.16 2.91
CA GLY A 64 1.40 -7.05 1.90
C GLY A 64 1.87 -7.02 0.44
N MET A 65 3.14 -7.32 0.15
CA MET A 65 3.68 -7.43 -1.22
C MET A 65 4.52 -8.70 -1.43
N VAL A 66 4.72 -9.08 -2.69
CA VAL A 66 5.67 -10.14 -3.10
C VAL A 66 6.85 -9.51 -3.85
N ALA A 67 8.09 -9.82 -3.49
CA ALA A 67 9.28 -9.25 -4.11
C ALA A 67 10.33 -10.29 -4.50
N MET A 68 10.94 -10.15 -5.69
CA MET A 68 12.06 -10.94 -6.19
C MET A 68 13.29 -10.05 -6.41
N LYS A 69 14.51 -10.57 -6.18
CA LYS A 69 15.76 -9.87 -6.48
C LYS A 69 16.39 -10.37 -7.78
N ASN A 70 16.83 -9.45 -8.64
CA ASN A 70 17.52 -9.72 -9.91
C ASN A 70 16.80 -10.73 -10.82
N PRO A 71 15.51 -10.53 -11.16
CA PRO A 71 14.81 -11.38 -12.10
C PRO A 71 15.43 -11.27 -13.51
N ASP A 72 15.29 -12.33 -14.29
CA ASP A 72 15.45 -12.30 -15.74
C ASP A 72 14.08 -12.25 -16.45
N ASP A 73 14.09 -12.22 -17.77
CA ASP A 73 12.89 -12.28 -18.61
C ASP A 73 11.87 -13.36 -18.21
N ALA A 74 12.32 -14.58 -17.88
CA ALA A 74 11.42 -15.67 -17.52
C ALA A 74 10.69 -15.36 -16.20
N ARG A 75 11.45 -14.89 -15.20
CA ARG A 75 10.95 -14.60 -13.86
C ARG A 75 10.15 -13.29 -13.80
N CYS A 76 10.45 -12.32 -14.68
CA CYS A 76 9.60 -11.15 -14.94
C CYS A 76 8.21 -11.55 -15.45
N ARG A 77 8.10 -12.50 -16.39
CA ARG A 77 6.82 -13.01 -16.89
C ARG A 77 6.05 -13.76 -15.82
N GLN A 78 6.74 -14.56 -15.01
CA GLN A 78 6.17 -15.30 -13.89
C GLN A 78 5.56 -14.34 -12.83
N MET A 79 6.29 -13.29 -12.45
CA MET A 79 5.81 -12.24 -11.56
C MET A 79 4.67 -11.40 -12.19
N ALA A 80 4.66 -11.20 -13.51
CA ALA A 80 3.55 -10.55 -14.22
C ALA A 80 2.27 -11.39 -14.24
N ALA A 81 2.38 -12.72 -14.34
CA ALA A 81 1.25 -13.63 -14.19
C ALA A 81 0.67 -13.57 -12.78
N MET A 82 1.53 -13.53 -11.75
CA MET A 82 1.12 -13.32 -10.35
C MET A 82 0.41 -11.97 -10.15
N ALA A 83 1.00 -10.89 -10.64
CA ALA A 83 0.42 -9.54 -10.57
C ALA A 83 -0.96 -9.47 -11.25
N THR A 84 -1.11 -10.12 -12.41
CA THR A 84 -2.39 -10.21 -13.13
C THR A 84 -3.44 -11.00 -12.35
N ALA A 85 -3.05 -12.13 -11.74
CA ALA A 85 -3.96 -12.99 -10.98
C ALA A 85 -4.43 -12.37 -9.66
N LEU A 86 -3.57 -11.57 -9.00
CA LEU A 86 -3.85 -10.92 -7.72
C LEU A 86 -4.48 -9.52 -7.86
N ASP A 87 -4.70 -9.04 -9.10
CA ASP A 87 -5.13 -7.67 -9.44
C ASP A 87 -4.23 -6.61 -8.77
N ALA A 88 -2.92 -6.72 -9.06
CA ALA A 88 -1.85 -5.94 -8.43
C ALA A 88 -0.87 -5.38 -9.48
N TRP A 89 -0.18 -4.30 -9.13
CA TRP A 89 0.84 -3.68 -9.96
C TRP A 89 2.16 -4.45 -9.88
N LEU A 90 2.83 -4.62 -11.01
CA LEU A 90 4.20 -5.10 -11.08
C LEU A 90 5.14 -3.88 -11.23
N MET A 91 6.18 -3.78 -10.41
CA MET A 91 7.07 -2.60 -10.38
C MET A 91 8.55 -2.97 -10.21
N PHE A 92 9.45 -2.21 -10.84
CA PHE A 92 10.89 -2.25 -10.55
C PHE A 92 11.28 -1.12 -9.60
N GLU A 93 12.04 -1.45 -8.55
CA GLU A 93 12.62 -0.53 -7.54
C GLU A 93 11.64 0.54 -7.03
N SER A 94 10.34 0.20 -6.96
CA SER A 94 9.26 1.11 -6.58
C SER A 94 9.09 2.37 -7.45
N VAL A 95 9.80 2.48 -8.59
CA VAL A 95 9.88 3.69 -9.46
C VAL A 95 9.38 3.51 -10.89
N GLN A 96 9.36 2.28 -11.41
CA GLN A 96 8.82 1.96 -12.73
C GLN A 96 7.69 0.93 -12.63
N ILE A 97 6.62 1.11 -13.42
CA ILE A 97 5.60 0.08 -13.63
C ILE A 97 6.02 -0.81 -14.81
N VAL A 98 5.86 -2.12 -14.64
CA VAL A 98 6.23 -3.16 -15.61
C VAL A 98 4.97 -3.74 -16.25
N THR A 99 4.98 -3.88 -17.57
CA THR A 99 3.96 -4.61 -18.34
C THR A 99 4.61 -5.73 -19.15
N VAL A 100 3.83 -6.75 -19.51
CA VAL A 100 4.28 -7.83 -20.38
C VAL A 100 3.35 -7.91 -21.59
N GLU A 101 3.88 -7.61 -22.76
CA GLU A 101 3.16 -7.62 -24.04
C GLU A 101 3.70 -8.77 -24.92
N GLY A 102 3.04 -9.92 -24.83
CA GLY A 102 3.44 -11.13 -25.55
C GLY A 102 4.83 -11.63 -25.15
N ASP A 103 5.79 -11.51 -26.06
CA ASP A 103 7.18 -11.91 -25.82
C ASP A 103 8.03 -10.82 -25.14
N ARG A 104 7.50 -9.62 -24.88
CA ARG A 104 8.28 -8.48 -24.36
C ARG A 104 7.93 -8.10 -22.92
N VAL A 105 8.96 -7.89 -22.11
CA VAL A 105 8.86 -7.10 -20.88
C VAL A 105 9.04 -5.63 -21.26
N MET A 106 8.14 -4.77 -20.80
CA MET A 106 8.17 -3.34 -21.00
C MET A 106 8.13 -2.63 -19.65
N THR A 107 8.80 -1.49 -19.54
CA THR A 107 8.74 -0.64 -18.34
C THR A 107 8.36 0.78 -18.74
N ARG A 108 7.76 1.49 -17.78
CA ARG A 108 7.53 2.93 -17.84
C ARG A 108 7.76 3.53 -16.47
N ASP A 109 8.19 4.78 -16.42
CA ASP A 109 8.26 5.51 -15.15
C ASP A 109 6.86 5.67 -14.55
N ILE A 110 6.79 5.68 -13.22
CA ILE A 110 5.59 6.03 -12.46
C ILE A 110 5.33 7.53 -12.64
N VAL A 111 4.08 7.88 -12.98
CA VAL A 111 3.67 9.28 -13.16
C VAL A 111 2.73 9.73 -12.04
N MET A 112 2.56 11.06 -11.90
CA MET A 112 1.61 11.66 -10.93
C MET A 112 0.18 11.10 -11.05
N ALA A 113 -0.20 10.59 -12.22
CA ALA A 113 -1.51 9.97 -12.46
C ALA A 113 -1.62 8.50 -12.02
N ASP A 114 -0.54 7.85 -11.56
CA ASP A 114 -0.58 6.53 -10.91
C ASP A 114 -0.66 6.65 -9.38
N LEU A 115 0.03 7.66 -8.84
CA LEU A 115 0.26 7.91 -7.43
C LEU A 115 -1.00 8.43 -6.69
N PRO A 116 -1.10 8.27 -5.35
CA PRO A 116 -2.16 8.85 -4.52
C PRO A 116 -2.00 10.38 -4.28
N TYR A 117 -1.37 11.11 -5.21
CA TYR A 117 -1.15 12.56 -5.09
C TYR A 117 -2.36 13.38 -5.57
N PRO A 118 -2.64 14.56 -4.96
CA PRO A 118 -1.88 15.18 -3.88
C PRO A 118 -2.09 14.46 -2.53
N ARG A 119 -1.01 14.21 -1.78
CA ARG A 119 -1.05 13.80 -0.37
C ARG A 119 -0.97 15.05 0.49
N TYR A 120 -1.72 15.05 1.57
CA TYR A 120 -1.65 16.05 2.65
C TYR A 120 -1.52 15.34 3.98
N TYR A 121 -0.92 16.00 4.96
CA TYR A 121 -0.51 15.41 6.24
C TYR A 121 -1.01 16.26 7.41
N LEU A 122 -1.60 15.64 8.42
CA LEU A 122 -1.71 16.22 9.77
C LEU A 122 -0.35 16.05 10.43
N THR A 123 0.25 17.15 10.87
CA THR A 123 1.59 17.16 11.47
C THR A 123 1.70 18.27 12.52
N ARG A 124 2.69 18.17 13.40
CA ARG A 124 2.98 19.10 14.50
C ARG A 124 4.45 18.94 14.92
N ASP A 125 4.92 19.71 15.90
CA ASP A 125 6.32 19.69 16.36
C ASP A 125 6.78 18.38 17.04
N ALA A 126 5.87 17.43 17.29
CA ALA A 126 6.14 16.13 17.91
C ALA A 126 5.32 15.02 17.23
N PRO A 127 5.82 13.77 17.15
CA PRO A 127 5.09 12.59 16.67
C PRO A 127 3.62 12.51 17.11
N ILE A 128 2.72 12.06 16.23
CA ILE A 128 1.35 11.70 16.59
C ILE A 128 1.35 10.21 16.96
N GLU A 129 1.40 9.92 18.26
CA GLU A 129 1.48 8.56 18.77
C GLU A 129 0.25 7.71 18.40
N VAL A 130 0.44 6.41 18.14
CA VAL A 130 -0.65 5.48 17.77
C VAL A 130 -1.80 5.49 18.78
N GLY A 131 -1.47 5.60 20.07
CA GLY A 131 -2.47 5.68 21.15
C GLY A 131 -3.25 7.00 21.13
N GLU A 132 -2.57 8.13 20.95
CA GLU A 132 -3.19 9.45 20.87
C GLU A 132 -4.09 9.58 19.63
N TRP A 133 -3.65 9.06 18.49
CA TRP A 133 -4.48 9.01 17.29
C TRP A 133 -5.75 8.18 17.52
N ALA A 134 -5.64 7.04 18.20
CA ALA A 134 -6.79 6.22 18.57
C ALA A 134 -7.75 6.90 19.55
N GLU A 135 -7.23 7.66 20.53
CA GLU A 135 -8.05 8.47 21.45
C GLU A 135 -8.78 9.60 20.70
N VAL A 136 -8.07 10.39 19.89
CA VAL A 136 -8.68 11.48 19.10
C VAL A 136 -9.75 10.95 18.15
N VAL A 137 -9.50 9.82 17.47
CA VAL A 137 -10.47 9.16 16.58
C VAL A 137 -11.68 8.64 17.36
N ALA A 138 -11.50 8.08 18.57
CA ALA A 138 -12.60 7.60 19.39
C ALA A 138 -13.52 8.72 19.90
N GLU A 139 -13.03 9.95 20.04
CA GLU A 139 -13.84 11.14 20.35
C GLU A 139 -14.62 11.69 19.13
N GLN A 140 -14.27 11.30 17.90
CA GLN A 140 -14.96 11.77 16.70
C GLN A 140 -16.19 10.91 16.36
N ALA A 141 -17.39 11.43 16.63
CA ALA A 141 -18.66 10.74 16.35
C ALA A 141 -18.95 10.50 14.84
N ASP A 142 -18.13 11.04 13.94
CA ASP A 142 -18.18 10.89 12.48
C ASP A 142 -16.97 10.11 11.91
N PHE A 143 -16.24 9.39 12.76
CA PHE A 143 -15.21 8.42 12.36
C PHE A 143 -15.61 6.98 12.70
N ALA A 144 -14.99 6.02 11.99
CA ALA A 144 -15.00 4.61 12.33
C ALA A 144 -13.62 3.98 12.07
N TRP A 145 -13.32 2.89 12.77
CA TRP A 145 -12.20 2.01 12.43
C TRP A 145 -12.67 0.97 11.41
N GLU A 146 -12.23 1.13 10.16
CA GLU A 146 -12.58 0.25 9.05
C GLU A 146 -11.46 -0.75 8.78
N THR A 147 -11.81 -1.99 8.43
CA THR A 147 -10.86 -3.02 7.96
C THR A 147 -10.93 -3.24 6.45
N ARG A 148 -11.60 -2.33 5.72
CA ARG A 148 -11.80 -2.41 4.27
C ARG A 148 -11.77 -1.00 3.67
N ILE A 149 -11.14 -0.83 2.52
CA ILE A 149 -11.04 0.47 1.81
C ILE A 149 -11.14 0.32 0.29
N GLU A 150 -11.57 1.39 -0.39
CA GLU A 150 -11.56 1.47 -1.86
C GLU A 150 -10.14 1.74 -2.38
N ALA A 151 -9.48 0.69 -2.88
CA ALA A 151 -8.18 0.76 -3.53
C ALA A 151 -8.31 0.94 -5.06
N ARG A 152 -7.25 1.47 -5.69
CA ARG A 152 -7.11 1.52 -7.16
C ARG A 152 -6.16 0.40 -7.62
N LEU A 153 -6.75 -0.64 -8.18
CA LEU A 153 -6.05 -1.79 -8.74
C LEU A 153 -5.90 -1.62 -10.27
N PRO A 154 -5.07 -2.44 -10.94
CA PRO A 154 -4.94 -2.41 -12.41
C PRO A 154 -6.28 -2.57 -13.14
N SER A 155 -7.20 -3.39 -12.64
CA SER A 155 -8.52 -3.58 -13.24
C SER A 155 -9.55 -2.46 -12.94
N GLY A 156 -9.25 -1.55 -12.01
CA GLY A 156 -10.15 -0.48 -11.59
C GLY A 156 -10.21 -0.27 -10.06
N ARG A 157 -11.22 0.48 -9.60
CA ARG A 157 -11.46 0.70 -8.16
C ARG A 157 -12.23 -0.47 -7.55
N ARG A 158 -11.74 -1.03 -6.44
CA ARG A 158 -12.38 -2.14 -5.71
C ARG A 158 -12.23 -1.95 -4.20
N TRP A 159 -13.18 -2.50 -3.43
CA TRP A 159 -13.04 -2.64 -1.99
C TRP A 159 -12.16 -3.85 -1.67
N ILE A 160 -11.02 -3.62 -1.03
CA ILE A 160 -10.12 -4.66 -0.52
C ILE A 160 -10.09 -4.62 1.01
N ASP A 161 -9.65 -5.71 1.61
CA ASP A 161 -9.48 -5.83 3.05
C ASP A 161 -8.07 -5.31 3.43
N CYS A 162 -7.94 -4.65 4.57
CA CYS A 162 -6.72 -3.96 5.01
C CYS A 162 -6.56 -4.02 6.54
N PRO A 163 -5.40 -3.64 7.10
CA PRO A 163 -5.29 -3.38 8.54
C PRO A 163 -6.30 -2.30 8.99
N PRO A 164 -6.70 -2.25 10.27
CA PRO A 164 -7.60 -1.23 10.78
C PRO A 164 -7.09 0.19 10.47
N VAL A 165 -7.91 0.99 9.80
CA VAL A 165 -7.63 2.38 9.47
C VAL A 165 -8.77 3.28 9.94
N ALA A 166 -8.41 4.45 10.47
CA ALA A 166 -9.37 5.46 10.88
C ALA A 166 -9.98 6.11 9.63
N CYS A 167 -11.30 5.98 9.44
CA CYS A 167 -12.01 6.51 8.30
C CYS A 167 -13.02 7.58 8.72
N TRP A 168 -12.99 8.75 8.07
CA TRP A 168 -14.03 9.76 8.19
C TRP A 168 -15.28 9.26 7.47
N THR A 169 -16.32 8.89 8.22
CA THR A 169 -17.59 8.38 7.67
C THR A 169 -18.61 9.49 7.41
N GLY A 170 -18.39 10.69 7.98
CA GLY A 170 -19.23 11.88 7.79
C GLY A 170 -19.11 12.58 6.42
N HIS A 171 -18.31 12.07 5.47
CA HIS A 171 -18.10 12.72 4.18
C HIS A 171 -19.39 12.77 3.33
N PRO A 172 -19.85 13.93 2.82
CA PRO A 172 -21.12 14.06 2.08
C PRO A 172 -21.24 13.26 0.75
N SER A 173 -20.19 12.57 0.34
CA SER A 173 -20.21 11.63 -0.79
C SER A 173 -20.79 10.25 -0.43
N GLY A 174 -20.97 9.96 0.87
CA GLY A 174 -21.34 8.64 1.38
C GLY A 174 -20.22 7.60 1.28
N LYS A 175 -19.01 7.97 0.87
CA LYS A 175 -17.81 7.12 0.94
C LYS A 175 -16.98 7.48 2.17
N PRO A 176 -16.59 6.51 3.02
CA PRO A 176 -15.56 6.73 4.03
C PRO A 176 -14.26 7.22 3.40
N VAL A 177 -13.60 8.20 4.04
CA VAL A 177 -12.29 8.71 3.61
C VAL A 177 -11.22 8.23 4.60
N PRO A 178 -10.21 7.45 4.19
CA PRO A 178 -9.19 6.92 5.10
C PRO A 178 -8.16 7.98 5.49
N PHE A 179 -7.85 8.00 6.79
CA PHE A 179 -6.78 8.78 7.41
C PHE A 179 -5.73 7.78 7.91
N HIS A 180 -4.63 7.66 7.17
CA HIS A 180 -3.56 6.72 7.48
C HIS A 180 -2.56 7.38 8.42
N LEU A 181 -2.29 6.78 9.58
CA LEU A 181 -1.10 7.13 10.35
C LEU A 181 0.13 6.56 9.60
N ASP A 182 1.11 7.41 9.32
CA ASP A 182 2.27 7.13 8.47
C ASP A 182 3.48 6.77 9.33
N ASP A 183 3.67 5.47 9.55
CA ASP A 183 4.77 4.86 10.30
C ASP A 183 6.13 4.94 9.57
N VAL A 184 6.13 5.42 8.31
CA VAL A 184 7.32 5.51 7.46
C VAL A 184 7.94 6.91 7.44
N SER A 185 7.15 7.97 7.71
CA SER A 185 7.64 9.36 7.71
C SER A 185 7.00 10.22 8.80
N ASP A 186 7.75 10.39 9.89
CA ASP A 186 7.57 11.40 10.94
C ASP A 186 6.22 11.33 11.69
N ASP A 187 5.67 10.13 11.88
CA ASP A 187 4.49 9.83 12.72
C ASP A 187 3.34 10.82 12.48
N SER A 188 2.97 10.97 11.20
CA SER A 188 2.02 11.96 10.71
C SER A 188 0.78 11.28 10.14
N VAL A 189 -0.38 11.94 10.12
CA VAL A 189 -1.62 11.32 9.60
C VAL A 189 -1.91 11.86 8.20
N ASP A 190 -1.74 11.04 7.15
CA ASP A 190 -1.96 11.45 5.77
C ASP A 190 -3.33 11.05 5.21
N VAL A 191 -3.76 11.86 4.23
CA VAL A 191 -4.88 11.57 3.34
C VAL A 191 -4.44 11.77 1.89
N GLY A 192 -4.69 10.77 1.04
CA GLY A 192 -4.46 10.84 -0.40
C GLY A 192 -5.65 11.42 -1.15
N GLN A 193 -5.39 12.36 -2.05
CA GLN A 193 -6.38 13.05 -2.90
C GLN A 193 -7.56 13.70 -2.15
N PRO A 194 -7.36 14.41 -1.02
CA PRO A 194 -8.45 15.04 -0.29
C PRO A 194 -9.08 16.18 -1.10
N ASP A 195 -10.40 16.30 -1.02
CA ASP A 195 -11.15 17.43 -1.55
C ASP A 195 -11.21 18.61 -0.54
N GLY A 196 -11.96 19.66 -0.86
CA GLY A 196 -12.08 20.83 0.02
C GLY A 196 -12.65 20.50 1.41
N LEU A 197 -13.67 19.64 1.48
CA LEU A 197 -14.32 19.23 2.72
C LEU A 197 -13.40 18.32 3.56
N THR A 198 -12.66 17.45 2.89
CA THR A 198 -11.65 16.61 3.52
C THR A 198 -10.53 17.46 4.10
N LEU A 199 -10.04 18.47 3.37
CA LEU A 199 -9.04 19.44 3.88
C LEU A 199 -9.59 20.29 5.03
N GLU A 200 -10.89 20.58 5.09
CA GLU A 200 -11.53 21.23 6.24
C GLU A 200 -11.59 20.29 7.46
N ARG A 201 -11.98 19.02 7.29
CA ARG A 201 -11.96 18.02 8.38
C ARG A 201 -10.54 17.76 8.89
N MET A 202 -9.56 17.71 7.99
CA MET A 202 -8.13 17.62 8.32
C MET A 202 -7.69 18.81 9.18
N ARG A 203 -8.03 20.06 8.80
CA ARG A 203 -7.69 21.24 9.63
C ARG A 203 -8.38 21.22 11.00
N ALA A 204 -9.60 20.70 11.10
CA ALA A 204 -10.28 20.53 12.38
C ALA A 204 -9.57 19.51 13.29
N LEU A 205 -9.15 18.36 12.74
CA LEU A 205 -8.39 17.34 13.49
C LEU A 205 -7.00 17.84 13.90
N ALA A 206 -6.30 18.55 13.00
CA ALA A 206 -5.04 19.20 13.31
C ALA A 206 -5.18 20.17 14.51
N ALA A 207 -6.28 20.91 14.60
CA ALA A 207 -6.53 21.80 15.73
C ALA A 207 -6.75 21.07 17.07
N VAL A 208 -7.32 19.85 17.05
CA VAL A 208 -7.43 18.98 18.25
C VAL A 208 -6.04 18.46 18.66
N LEU A 209 -5.24 18.02 17.69
CA LEU A 209 -3.88 17.48 17.90
C LEU A 209 -2.80 18.55 18.21
N GLY A 210 -3.17 19.83 18.25
CA GLY A 210 -2.25 20.96 18.44
C GLY A 210 -1.34 21.27 17.23
N GLY A 211 -1.66 20.75 16.05
CA GLY A 211 -0.84 20.79 14.84
C GLY A 211 -1.38 21.67 13.71
N TRP A 212 -1.02 21.28 12.48
CA TRP A 212 -1.47 21.89 11.23
C TRP A 212 -1.58 20.85 10.10
N VAL A 213 -2.17 21.26 8.98
CA VAL A 213 -2.14 20.48 7.73
C VAL A 213 -1.01 20.99 6.85
N SER A 214 -0.22 20.09 6.27
CA SER A 214 0.75 20.39 5.22
C SER A 214 0.44 19.64 3.93
N ASP A 215 0.90 20.19 2.80
CA ASP A 215 0.99 19.46 1.53
C ASP A 215 2.27 18.58 1.49
N GLY A 216 2.36 17.70 0.49
CA GLY A 216 3.54 16.84 0.26
C GLY A 216 4.86 17.54 -0.08
N SER A 217 4.95 18.88 0.02
CA SER A 217 6.21 19.65 0.05
C SER A 217 6.58 20.15 1.46
N GLY A 218 5.82 19.75 2.49
CA GLY A 218 5.97 20.21 3.87
C GLY A 218 5.36 21.59 4.15
N LYS A 219 4.76 22.23 3.15
CA LYS A 219 4.19 23.57 3.27
C LYS A 219 2.81 23.52 3.94
N ARG A 220 2.60 24.34 4.97
CA ARG A 220 1.31 24.50 5.67
C ARG A 220 0.21 25.08 4.77
N VAL A 221 -1.02 24.57 4.91
CA VAL A 221 -2.21 24.90 4.08
C VAL A 221 -3.49 25.15 4.88
#